data_AF-A0A2D4QWW4-F1
#
_entry.id   AF-A0A2D4QWW4-F1
#
_cell.length_a   1.000
_cell.length_b   1.000
_cell.length_c   1.000
_cell.angle_alpha   90.00
_cell.angle_beta   90.00
_cell.angle_gamma   90.00
#
_symmetry.space_group_name_H-M   'P 1'
#
loop_
_entity.id
_entity.type
_entity.pdbx_description
1 polymer ?
#
loop_
_entity_poly.entity_id
_entity_poly.type
_entity_poly.pdbx_seq_one_letter_code
_entity_poly.pdbx_strand_id
1 'polypeptide(L)'
;MANMQEYAEMVGAEYRLITGKPFNRKLTAPCQKVQMIAKEFDKYDDVLMVDIDMFAPKGMTTNIFEEQGVGMYHTVQKMLHKKLVQQYPLIASSRSPYWGGAIYKMSKKLRVALRQANTFPNTWMQSFNLPYHFEDEGIFHVLAQRAGVNWRGTYLDPKWCQCSFLPNPEKAGFIHIRTKITPQGPKRYKMDNYKQLVDEGVL
;
A
#
# COMPACT_ATOMS: atom_id res chain seq x y z
N MET A 1 11.50 -9.33 -18.94
CA MET A 1 11.81 -8.22 -18.01
C MET A 1 11.38 -8.63 -16.61
N ALA A 2 11.54 -7.79 -15.57
CA ALA A 2 11.02 -8.12 -14.23
C ALA A 2 9.50 -7.83 -14.18
N ASN A 3 8.73 -8.68 -13.47
CA ASN A 3 7.26 -8.68 -13.47
C ASN A 3 6.59 -7.29 -13.40
N MET A 4 6.89 -6.47 -12.38
CA MET A 4 6.27 -5.14 -12.24
C MET A 4 6.78 -4.10 -13.25
N GLN A 5 7.95 -4.33 -13.86
CA GLN A 5 8.43 -3.48 -14.96
C GLN A 5 7.62 -3.74 -16.24
N GLU A 6 7.30 -5.01 -16.52
CA GLU A 6 6.43 -5.38 -17.64
C GLU A 6 5.03 -4.78 -17.46
N TYR A 7 4.50 -4.84 -16.24
CA TYR A 7 3.22 -4.19 -15.93
C TYR A 7 3.27 -2.67 -16.12
N ALA A 8 4.35 -2.02 -15.67
CA ALA A 8 4.52 -0.57 -15.84
C ALA A 8 4.59 -0.18 -17.32
N GLU A 9 5.32 -0.94 -18.14
CA GLU A 9 5.37 -0.73 -19.59
C GLU A 9 3.98 -0.90 -20.24
N MET A 10 3.25 -1.95 -19.85
CA MET A 10 1.90 -2.23 -20.35
C MET A 10 0.94 -1.06 -20.13
N VAL A 11 0.98 -0.42 -18.95
CA VAL A 11 0.11 0.73 -18.63
C VAL A 11 0.71 2.09 -19.02
N GLY A 12 1.88 2.11 -19.67
CA GLY A 12 2.57 3.35 -20.07
C GLY A 12 3.11 4.18 -18.90
N ALA A 13 3.48 3.54 -17.78
CA ALA A 13 4.01 4.19 -16.58
C ALA A 13 5.54 4.08 -16.47
N GLU A 14 6.16 5.10 -15.86
CA GLU A 14 7.57 5.05 -15.49
C GLU A 14 7.78 4.18 -14.25
N TYR A 15 8.65 3.17 -14.34
CA TYR A 15 9.02 2.33 -13.21
C TYR A 15 10.23 2.90 -12.45
N ARG A 16 10.14 2.94 -11.11
CA ARG A 16 11.25 3.29 -10.23
C ARG A 16 11.30 2.38 -9.00
N LEU A 17 12.43 1.71 -8.79
CA LEU A 17 12.71 1.03 -7.52
C LEU A 17 13.20 2.05 -6.49
N ILE A 18 12.47 2.17 -5.39
CA ILE A 18 12.84 3.05 -4.27
C ILE A 18 13.78 2.29 -3.33
N THR A 19 14.97 2.85 -3.08
CA THR A 19 16.01 2.23 -2.27
C THR A 19 16.41 3.10 -1.07
N GLY A 20 16.97 2.47 -0.03
CA GLY A 20 17.47 3.17 1.16
C GLY A 20 16.34 3.74 2.06
N LYS A 21 16.57 4.94 2.60
CA LYS A 21 15.64 5.65 3.49
C LYS A 21 15.35 7.07 2.98
N PRO A 22 14.61 7.19 1.86
CA PRO A 22 14.45 8.46 1.16
C PRO A 22 13.57 9.47 1.90
N PHE A 23 12.67 9.02 2.77
CA PHE A 23 11.77 9.91 3.50
C PHE A 23 12.40 10.42 4.80
N ASN A 24 12.80 9.51 5.69
CA ASN A 24 13.40 9.86 6.96
C ASN A 24 14.29 8.73 7.48
N ARG A 25 15.61 8.99 7.58
CA ARG A 25 16.62 8.01 7.99
C ARG A 25 16.38 7.38 9.37
N LYS A 26 15.65 8.07 10.25
CA LYS A 26 15.33 7.60 11.62
C LYS A 26 14.11 6.69 11.68
N LEU A 27 13.31 6.62 10.61
CA LEU A 27 12.11 5.78 10.58
C LEU A 27 12.41 4.35 10.09
N THR A 28 11.50 3.41 10.38
CA THR A 28 11.53 2.03 9.86
C THR A 28 11.41 2.02 8.33
N ALA A 29 11.69 0.85 7.73
CA ALA A 29 11.64 0.68 6.28
C ALA A 29 10.22 0.88 5.71
N PRO A 30 9.12 0.34 6.29
CA PRO A 30 7.77 0.58 5.79
C PRO A 30 7.39 2.06 5.79
N CYS A 31 7.76 2.82 6.83
CA CYS A 31 7.53 4.26 6.91
C CYS A 31 8.17 5.06 5.75
N GLN A 32 9.14 4.50 5.03
CA GLN A 32 9.74 5.18 3.88
C GLN A 32 8.79 5.32 2.70
N LYS A 33 7.69 4.55 2.65
CA LYS A 33 6.65 4.67 1.62
C LYS A 33 6.01 6.06 1.57
N VAL A 34 6.05 6.79 2.67
CA VAL A 34 5.59 8.19 2.76
C VAL A 34 6.34 9.08 1.76
N GLN A 35 7.52 8.67 1.29
CA GLN A 35 8.24 9.33 0.19
C GLN A 35 7.37 9.55 -1.06
N MET A 36 6.35 8.71 -1.31
CA MET A 36 5.50 8.85 -2.49
C MET A 36 4.83 10.23 -2.62
N ILE A 37 4.62 10.95 -1.50
CA ILE A 37 4.00 12.29 -1.52
C ILE A 37 5.02 13.41 -1.75
N ALA A 38 6.31 13.09 -1.92
CA ALA A 38 7.37 14.07 -2.13
C ALA A 38 7.16 14.88 -3.43
N LYS A 39 7.66 16.12 -3.42
CA LYS A 39 7.52 17.07 -4.54
C LYS A 39 8.16 16.57 -5.84
N GLU A 40 9.16 15.69 -5.76
CA GLU A 40 9.81 15.09 -6.93
C GLU A 40 8.82 14.33 -7.83
N PHE A 41 7.71 13.83 -7.27
CA PHE A 41 6.69 13.11 -8.01
C PHE A 41 5.59 14.03 -8.57
N ASP A 42 5.63 15.34 -8.34
CA ASP A 42 4.58 16.27 -8.81
C ASP A 42 4.55 16.42 -10.35
N LYS A 43 5.52 15.85 -11.06
CA LYS A 43 5.51 15.73 -12.53
C LYS A 43 4.52 14.66 -13.05
N TYR A 44 4.04 13.77 -12.19
CA TYR A 44 3.06 12.74 -12.54
C TYR A 44 1.66 13.09 -12.03
N ASP A 45 0.64 12.77 -12.82
CA ASP A 45 -0.76 12.93 -12.42
C ASP A 45 -1.13 11.93 -11.32
N ASP A 46 -0.73 10.67 -11.48
CA ASP A 46 -0.90 9.61 -10.49
C ASP A 46 0.43 8.91 -10.18
N VAL A 47 0.54 8.40 -8.97
CA VAL A 47 1.67 7.59 -8.51
C VAL A 47 1.14 6.33 -7.86
N LEU A 48 1.68 5.18 -8.26
CA LEU A 48 1.44 3.89 -7.64
C LEU A 48 2.68 3.47 -6.84
N MET A 49 2.48 3.13 -5.58
CA MET A 49 3.47 2.49 -4.72
C MET A 49 2.95 1.12 -4.30
N VAL A 50 3.77 0.09 -4.49
CA VAL A 50 3.47 -1.30 -4.11
C VAL A 50 4.61 -1.87 -3.29
N ASP A 51 4.30 -2.84 -2.43
CA ASP A 51 5.35 -3.64 -1.78
C ASP A 51 6.18 -4.42 -2.82
N ILE A 52 7.43 -4.73 -2.45
CA ILE A 52 8.38 -5.46 -3.32
C ILE A 52 7.97 -6.92 -3.59
N ASP A 53 6.99 -7.43 -2.86
CA ASP A 53 6.42 -8.77 -2.98
C ASP A 53 5.03 -8.77 -3.59
N MET A 54 4.69 -7.70 -4.30
CA MET A 54 3.50 -7.57 -5.13
C MET A 54 3.85 -7.86 -6.59
N PHE A 55 3.01 -8.65 -7.24
CA PHE A 55 3.21 -9.08 -8.62
C PHE A 55 1.92 -8.96 -9.44
N ALA A 56 2.04 -8.61 -10.71
CA ALA A 56 0.96 -8.72 -11.68
C ALA A 56 0.87 -10.16 -12.20
N PRO A 57 -0.33 -10.77 -12.27
CA PRO A 57 -0.50 -12.05 -12.96
C PRO A 57 -0.10 -11.97 -14.44
N LYS A 58 0.37 -13.08 -15.01
CA LYS A 58 0.61 -13.21 -16.44
C LYS A 58 -0.67 -12.92 -17.23
N GLY A 59 -0.53 -12.17 -18.32
CA GLY A 59 -1.67 -11.77 -19.15
C GLY A 59 -2.53 -10.64 -18.56
N MET A 60 -2.09 -9.99 -17.47
CA MET A 60 -2.75 -8.80 -16.95
C MET A 60 -2.80 -7.68 -17.99
N THR A 61 -4.00 -7.15 -18.23
CA THR A 61 -4.26 -6.06 -19.19
C THR A 61 -5.01 -4.87 -18.56
N THR A 62 -5.40 -4.96 -17.29
CA THR A 62 -6.15 -3.89 -16.62
C THR A 62 -5.21 -2.80 -16.11
N ASN A 63 -5.53 -1.56 -16.48
CA ASN A 63 -4.81 -0.39 -16.02
C ASN A 63 -5.30 0.07 -14.64
N ILE A 64 -4.48 -0.10 -13.61
CA ILE A 64 -4.82 0.33 -12.25
C ILE A 64 -5.03 1.84 -12.14
N PHE A 65 -4.42 2.64 -13.00
CA PHE A 65 -4.58 4.09 -12.95
C PHE A 65 -6.02 4.53 -13.27
N GLU A 66 -6.77 3.74 -14.03
CA GLU A 66 -8.18 3.98 -14.38
C GLU A 66 -9.16 3.57 -13.27
N GLU A 67 -8.72 2.80 -12.29
CA GLU A 67 -9.58 2.28 -11.22
C GLU A 67 -9.90 3.35 -10.16
N GLN A 68 -10.95 3.17 -9.36
CA GLN A 68 -11.20 4.08 -8.23
C GLN A 68 -10.52 3.58 -6.95
N GLY A 69 -9.99 4.51 -6.16
CA GLY A 69 -9.44 4.22 -4.83
C GLY A 69 -7.95 4.55 -4.68
N VAL A 70 -7.51 4.55 -3.42
CA VAL A 70 -6.15 4.86 -3.00
C VAL A 70 -5.45 3.62 -2.47
N GLY A 71 -6.05 2.92 -1.52
CA GLY A 71 -5.44 1.74 -0.91
C GLY A 71 -6.49 0.73 -0.45
N MET A 72 -6.05 -0.44 -0.02
CA MET A 72 -6.96 -1.48 0.45
C MET A 72 -7.58 -1.12 1.80
N TYR A 73 -8.85 -1.46 2.01
CA TYR A 73 -9.48 -1.43 3.34
C TYR A 73 -10.35 -2.67 3.58
N HIS A 74 -9.71 -3.77 4.00
CA HIS A 74 -10.36 -5.05 4.27
C HIS A 74 -10.35 -5.41 5.77
N THR A 75 -10.67 -6.66 6.12
CA THR A 75 -10.80 -7.16 7.51
C THR A 75 -9.64 -6.77 8.43
N VAL A 76 -8.39 -6.93 7.97
CA VAL A 76 -7.19 -6.59 8.76
C VAL A 76 -7.11 -5.08 8.98
N GLN A 77 -7.27 -4.28 7.91
CA GLN A 77 -7.24 -2.82 8.00
C GLN A 77 -8.37 -2.27 8.87
N LYS A 78 -9.57 -2.86 8.84
CA LYS A 78 -10.68 -2.47 9.74
C LYS A 78 -10.32 -2.67 11.21
N MET A 79 -9.67 -3.78 11.55
CA MET A 79 -9.21 -4.08 12.89
C MET A 79 -8.07 -3.15 13.32
N LEU A 80 -7.07 -2.94 12.45
CA LEU A 80 -5.97 -2.01 12.70
C LEU A 80 -6.46 -0.58 12.85
N HIS A 81 -7.38 -0.12 12.00
CA HIS A 81 -7.96 1.21 12.09
C HIS A 81 -8.69 1.43 13.42
N LYS A 82 -9.50 0.46 13.87
CA LYS A 82 -10.14 0.51 15.20
C LYS A 82 -9.11 0.62 16.32
N LYS A 83 -8.05 -0.19 16.26
CA LYS A 83 -6.96 -0.17 17.25
C LYS A 83 -6.22 1.18 17.25
N LEU A 84 -5.91 1.72 16.07
CA LEU A 84 -5.25 3.02 15.91
C LEU A 84 -6.05 4.13 16.57
N VAL A 85 -7.35 4.21 16.29
CA VAL A 85 -8.25 5.24 16.85
C VAL A 85 -8.35 5.13 18.36
N GLN A 86 -8.37 3.91 18.90
CA GLN A 86 -8.39 3.68 20.35
C GLN A 86 -7.08 4.06 21.03
N GLN A 87 -5.93 3.78 20.41
CA GLN A 87 -4.62 4.05 20.97
C GLN A 87 -4.19 5.51 20.83
N TYR A 88 -4.62 6.18 19.77
CA TYR A 88 -4.19 7.54 19.42
C TYR A 88 -5.36 8.50 19.15
N PRO A 89 -6.34 8.65 20.07
CA PRO A 89 -7.58 9.40 19.81
C PRO A 89 -7.37 10.89 19.52
N LEU A 90 -6.21 11.46 19.86
CA LEU A 90 -5.87 12.86 19.58
C LEU A 90 -5.41 13.11 18.13
N ILE A 91 -4.93 12.07 17.43
CA ILE A 91 -4.35 12.19 16.09
C ILE A 91 -4.98 11.25 15.07
N ALA A 92 -5.83 10.31 15.51
CA ALA A 92 -6.52 9.34 14.68
C ALA A 92 -8.05 9.49 14.83
N SER A 93 -8.80 9.13 13.79
CA SER A 93 -10.26 9.29 13.75
C SER A 93 -10.91 8.23 12.87
N SER A 94 -11.95 7.58 13.38
CA SER A 94 -12.74 6.61 12.62
C SER A 94 -13.46 7.19 11.39
N ARG A 95 -13.52 8.54 11.29
CA ARG A 95 -14.10 9.26 10.15
C ARG A 95 -13.08 9.59 9.06
N SER A 96 -11.81 9.29 9.28
CA SER A 96 -10.74 9.48 8.30
C SER A 96 -10.40 8.16 7.60
N PRO A 97 -9.90 8.19 6.36
CA PRO A 97 -9.54 6.96 5.67
C PRO A 97 -8.38 6.25 6.37
N TYR A 98 -8.34 4.93 6.21
CA TYR A 98 -7.23 4.08 6.58
C TYR A 98 -6.96 3.16 5.40
N TRP A 99 -5.70 3.05 5.00
CA TRP A 99 -5.29 2.32 3.80
C TRP A 99 -4.22 1.29 4.18
N GLY A 100 -4.33 0.09 3.61
CA GLY A 100 -3.34 -0.97 3.80
C GLY A 100 -2.04 -0.68 3.06
N GLY A 101 -0.91 -0.92 3.71
CA GLY A 101 0.42 -0.50 3.27
C GLY A 101 0.99 -1.23 2.07
N ALA A 102 0.31 -2.27 1.60
CA ALA A 102 0.75 -3.04 0.45
C ALA A 102 0.65 -2.30 -0.88
N ILE A 103 -0.28 -1.34 -0.96
CA ILE A 103 -0.56 -0.61 -2.18
C ILE A 103 -1.14 0.77 -1.88
N TYR A 104 -0.59 1.79 -2.55
CA TYR A 104 -1.10 3.15 -2.57
C TYR A 104 -1.11 3.69 -3.99
N LYS A 105 -2.27 4.12 -4.47
CA LYS A 105 -2.42 4.92 -5.69
C LYS A 105 -2.88 6.32 -5.31
N MET A 106 -2.08 7.34 -5.60
CA MET A 106 -2.42 8.71 -5.22
C MET A 106 -2.23 9.69 -6.37
N SER A 107 -3.29 10.46 -6.63
CA SER A 107 -3.23 11.59 -7.53
C SER A 107 -2.36 12.71 -6.95
N LYS A 108 -1.82 13.55 -7.83
CA LYS A 108 -1.07 14.75 -7.49
C LYS A 108 -1.82 15.62 -6.48
N LYS A 109 -3.14 15.81 -6.68
CA LYS A 109 -3.98 16.59 -5.77
C LYS A 109 -3.95 16.03 -4.34
N LEU A 110 -4.13 14.71 -4.19
CA LEU A 110 -4.09 14.06 -2.88
C LEU A 110 -2.69 14.16 -2.27
N ARG A 111 -1.63 13.85 -3.03
CA ARG A 111 -0.25 13.90 -2.54
C ARG A 111 0.14 15.30 -2.04
N VAL A 112 -0.24 16.34 -2.79
CA VAL A 112 -0.03 17.74 -2.39
C VAL A 112 -0.78 18.05 -1.09
N ALA A 113 -2.05 17.64 -0.97
CA ALA A 113 -2.85 17.88 0.23
C ALA A 113 -2.25 17.18 1.48
N LEU A 114 -1.85 15.91 1.35
CA LEU A 114 -1.21 15.15 2.43
C LEU A 114 0.11 15.79 2.86
N ARG A 115 0.91 16.25 1.88
CA ARG A 115 2.19 16.93 2.14
C ARG A 115 1.97 18.29 2.83
N GLN A 116 0.97 19.06 2.41
CA GLN A 116 0.61 20.32 3.05
C GLN A 116 0.07 20.13 4.47
N ALA A 117 -0.59 19.00 4.75
CA ALA A 117 -1.04 18.64 6.09
C ALA A 117 0.08 18.20 7.05
N ASN A 118 1.30 17.97 6.53
CA ASN A 118 2.47 17.66 7.34
C ASN A 118 3.16 18.92 7.88
N THR A 119 2.43 19.73 8.65
CA THR A 119 2.90 21.04 9.16
C THR A 119 3.57 21.00 10.53
N PHE A 120 3.44 19.90 11.27
CA PHE A 120 4.01 19.75 12.61
C PHE A 120 5.42 19.13 12.56
N PRO A 121 6.25 19.32 13.61
CA PRO A 121 7.47 18.53 13.76
C PRO A 121 7.16 17.04 13.62
N ASN A 122 7.96 16.31 12.83
CA ASN A 122 7.74 14.88 12.52
C ASN A 122 7.89 13.94 13.75
N THR A 123 7.93 14.47 14.98
CA THR A 123 8.03 13.70 16.22
C THR A 123 6.83 12.80 16.44
N TRP A 124 5.63 13.20 15.99
CA TRP A 124 4.43 12.36 16.07
C TRP A 124 4.55 11.06 15.26
N MET A 125 5.38 11.02 14.21
CA MET A 125 5.62 9.79 13.43
C MET A 125 6.39 8.74 14.24
N GLN A 126 7.04 9.13 15.35
CA GLN A 126 7.68 8.18 16.26
C GLN A 126 6.67 7.24 16.93
N SER A 127 5.40 7.66 17.03
CA SER A 127 4.31 6.79 17.50
C SER A 127 4.08 5.57 16.61
N PHE A 128 4.59 5.58 15.38
CA PHE A 128 4.46 4.50 14.39
C PHE A 128 5.82 3.88 14.00
N ASN A 129 6.91 4.31 14.63
CA ASN A 129 8.28 3.94 14.27
C ASN A 129 8.73 2.63 14.95
N LEU A 130 7.93 1.58 14.85
CA LEU A 130 8.22 0.25 15.40
C LEU A 130 7.71 -0.82 14.43
N PRO A 131 8.45 -1.92 14.20
CA PRO A 131 7.97 -3.00 13.34
C PRO A 131 6.59 -3.49 13.76
N TYR A 132 5.70 -3.66 12.77
CA TYR A 132 4.33 -4.15 12.97
C TYR A 132 3.41 -3.23 13.79
N HIS A 133 3.78 -1.94 13.92
CA HIS A 133 3.02 -0.96 14.68
C HIS A 133 2.52 0.19 13.80
N PHE A 134 1.56 -0.14 12.92
CA PHE A 134 0.91 0.73 11.91
C PHE A 134 1.84 1.32 10.85
N GLU A 135 3.03 1.78 11.22
CA GLU A 135 4.08 2.29 10.35
C GLU A 135 3.56 3.31 9.33
N ASP A 136 3.72 3.06 8.04
CA ASP A 136 3.22 3.93 6.97
C ASP A 136 1.70 4.09 6.99
N GLU A 137 0.94 3.03 7.32
CA GLU A 137 -0.53 3.09 7.37
C GLU A 137 -0.99 4.11 8.42
N GLY A 138 -0.31 4.14 9.58
CA GLY A 138 -0.56 5.12 10.64
C GLY A 138 -0.20 6.55 10.23
N ILE A 139 0.96 6.72 9.57
CA ILE A 139 1.38 8.04 9.07
C ILE A 139 0.38 8.59 8.05
N PHE A 140 -0.01 7.79 7.06
CA PHE A 140 -0.97 8.23 6.06
C PHE A 140 -2.35 8.52 6.65
N HIS A 141 -2.80 7.74 7.63
CA HIS A 141 -4.05 8.02 8.33
C HIS A 141 -4.05 9.41 8.98
N VAL A 142 -3.00 9.74 9.74
CA VAL A 142 -2.88 11.05 10.41
C VAL A 142 -2.81 12.18 9.38
N LEU A 143 -2.04 12.01 8.30
CA LEU A 143 -1.96 13.00 7.23
C LEU A 143 -3.30 13.21 6.54
N ALA A 144 -4.03 12.12 6.26
CA ALA A 144 -5.34 12.18 5.62
C ALA A 144 -6.40 12.84 6.51
N GLN A 145 -6.37 12.56 7.82
CA GLN A 145 -7.20 13.24 8.81
C GLN A 145 -6.94 14.74 8.81
N ARG A 146 -5.67 15.15 8.89
CA ARG A 146 -5.27 16.56 8.91
C ARG A 146 -5.60 17.29 7.59
N ALA A 147 -5.51 16.57 6.46
CA ALA A 147 -5.88 17.07 5.15
C ALA A 147 -7.41 17.10 4.90
N GLY A 148 -8.24 16.60 5.85
CA GLY A 148 -9.69 16.55 5.70
C GLY A 148 -10.16 15.62 4.58
N VAL A 149 -9.41 14.55 4.31
CA VAL A 149 -9.74 13.61 3.22
C VAL A 149 -11.02 12.84 3.56
N ASN A 150 -11.99 12.87 2.65
CA ASN A 150 -13.19 12.04 2.74
C ASN A 150 -12.83 10.59 2.40
N TRP A 151 -13.19 9.64 3.26
CA TRP A 151 -12.90 8.21 3.07
C TRP A 151 -13.69 7.57 1.92
N ARG A 152 -14.84 8.13 1.53
CA ARG A 152 -15.69 7.57 0.48
C ARG A 152 -14.96 7.58 -0.86
N GLY A 153 -14.95 6.43 -1.54
CA GLY A 153 -14.27 6.26 -2.83
C GLY A 153 -12.74 6.16 -2.74
N THR A 154 -12.17 6.09 -1.53
CA THR A 154 -10.71 5.97 -1.35
C THR A 154 -10.21 4.52 -1.22
N TYR A 155 -11.11 3.55 -1.30
CA TYR A 155 -10.77 2.14 -1.14
C TYR A 155 -10.69 1.45 -2.49
N LEU A 156 -9.52 0.89 -2.79
CA LEU A 156 -9.32 0.06 -3.97
C LEU A 156 -10.09 -1.26 -3.82
N ASP A 157 -10.52 -1.82 -4.96
CA ASP A 157 -11.04 -3.18 -5.00
C ASP A 157 -9.99 -4.17 -4.45
N PRO A 158 -10.36 -5.09 -3.53
CA PRO A 158 -9.44 -6.08 -2.96
C PRO A 158 -8.67 -6.92 -3.98
N LYS A 159 -9.14 -7.06 -5.23
CA LYS A 159 -8.41 -7.74 -6.31
C LYS A 159 -7.01 -7.15 -6.51
N TRP A 160 -6.83 -5.85 -6.26
CA TRP A 160 -5.55 -5.14 -6.43
C TRP A 160 -4.51 -5.44 -5.34
N CYS A 161 -4.85 -6.26 -4.35
CA CYS A 161 -3.90 -6.75 -3.36
C CYS A 161 -4.40 -8.10 -2.80
N GLN A 162 -4.56 -9.07 -3.69
CA GLN A 162 -4.99 -10.41 -3.33
C GLN A 162 -3.84 -11.20 -2.70
N CYS A 163 -4.07 -11.80 -1.53
CA CYS A 163 -3.07 -12.69 -0.93
C CYS A 163 -2.83 -13.92 -1.82
N SER A 164 -1.56 -14.31 -1.99
CA SER A 164 -1.11 -15.41 -2.86
C SER A 164 -1.73 -16.79 -2.59
N PHE A 165 -2.29 -17.00 -1.39
CA PHE A 165 -2.93 -18.27 -1.00
C PHE A 165 -4.45 -18.28 -1.21
N LEU A 166 -5.04 -17.22 -1.75
CA LEU A 166 -6.47 -17.14 -2.06
C LEU A 166 -6.77 -17.75 -3.43
N PRO A 167 -7.99 -18.30 -3.65
CA PRO A 167 -8.36 -18.93 -4.92
C PRO A 167 -8.32 -17.97 -6.12
N ASN A 168 -8.12 -18.54 -7.32
CA ASN A 168 -8.12 -17.85 -8.62
C ASN A 168 -7.11 -16.67 -8.70
N PRO A 169 -5.82 -16.88 -8.35
CA PRO A 169 -4.81 -15.82 -8.38
C PRO A 169 -4.58 -15.22 -9.79
N GLU A 170 -4.87 -15.97 -10.85
CA GLU A 170 -4.81 -15.51 -12.24
C GLU A 170 -5.81 -14.39 -12.59
N LYS A 171 -6.85 -14.21 -11.76
CA LYS A 171 -7.86 -13.15 -11.91
C LYS A 171 -7.58 -11.93 -11.04
N ALA A 172 -6.51 -11.94 -10.26
CA ALA A 172 -6.17 -10.83 -9.37
C ALA A 172 -5.74 -9.58 -10.16
N GLY A 173 -5.94 -8.41 -9.55
CA GLY A 173 -5.29 -7.16 -9.95
C GLY A 173 -3.77 -7.27 -9.71
N PHE A 174 -3.41 -7.44 -8.45
CA PHE A 174 -2.05 -7.82 -8.05
C PHE A 174 -2.11 -8.90 -6.98
N ILE A 175 -1.08 -9.73 -6.96
CA ILE A 175 -0.88 -10.80 -6.00
C ILE A 175 0.18 -10.34 -4.99
N HIS A 176 -0.21 -10.29 -3.71
CA HIS A 176 0.69 -10.09 -2.59
C HIS A 176 1.19 -11.45 -2.09
N ILE A 177 2.48 -11.72 -2.23
CA ILE A 177 3.08 -12.95 -1.72
C ILE A 177 3.19 -12.87 -0.20
N ARG A 178 2.36 -13.65 0.50
CA ARG A 178 2.32 -13.68 1.97
C ARG A 178 2.52 -15.07 2.51
N THR A 179 3.10 -15.16 3.70
CA THR A 179 3.02 -16.38 4.51
C THR A 179 1.55 -16.68 4.80
N LYS A 180 1.13 -17.90 4.51
CA LYS A 180 -0.21 -18.37 4.88
C LYS A 180 -0.17 -18.72 6.37
N ILE A 181 -0.83 -17.89 7.17
CA ILE A 181 -1.05 -18.11 8.61
C ILE A 181 -2.55 -18.31 8.78
N THR A 182 -3.07 -19.47 8.38
CA THR A 182 -4.48 -19.78 8.56
C THR A 182 -4.75 -20.39 9.93
N PRO A 183 -6.03 -20.35 10.41
CA PRO A 183 -6.51 -21.28 11.43
C PRO A 183 -6.71 -22.71 10.88
N GLN A 184 -6.92 -22.90 9.57
CA GLN A 184 -7.10 -24.21 8.91
C GLN A 184 -6.10 -24.47 7.77
N GLY A 185 -5.55 -25.69 7.73
CA GLY A 185 -4.53 -26.12 6.76
C GLY A 185 -3.10 -25.78 7.20
N PRO A 186 -2.08 -26.37 6.57
CA PRO A 186 -0.69 -26.20 6.99
C PRO A 186 -0.21 -24.76 6.74
N LYS A 187 0.62 -24.26 7.67
CA LYS A 187 1.41 -23.04 7.46
C LYS A 187 2.25 -23.22 6.19
N ARG A 188 2.25 -22.21 5.33
CA ARG A 188 3.06 -22.18 4.12
C ARG A 188 3.88 -20.91 4.06
N TYR A 189 5.18 -21.05 3.80
CA TYR A 189 6.08 -19.90 3.78
C TYR A 189 5.89 -19.06 2.51
N LYS A 190 6.31 -17.80 2.61
CA LYS A 190 6.22 -16.82 1.52
C LYS A 190 6.83 -17.35 0.21
N MET A 191 8.03 -17.93 0.27
CA MET A 191 8.72 -18.45 -0.91
C MET A 191 8.04 -19.69 -1.52
N ASP A 192 7.40 -20.53 -0.70
CA ASP A 192 6.65 -21.68 -1.21
C ASP A 192 5.43 -21.23 -2.03
N ASN A 193 4.72 -20.20 -1.55
CA ASN A 193 3.60 -19.61 -2.30
C ASN A 193 4.06 -18.99 -3.61
N TYR A 194 5.18 -18.25 -3.59
CA TYR A 194 5.75 -17.68 -4.81
C TYR A 194 6.11 -18.77 -5.82
N LYS A 195 6.84 -19.80 -5.40
CA LYS A 195 7.26 -20.90 -6.27
C LYS A 195 6.07 -21.62 -6.89
N GLN A 196 5.03 -21.91 -6.10
CA GLN A 196 3.82 -22.54 -6.62
C GLN A 196 3.19 -21.73 -7.76
N LEU A 197 3.05 -20.40 -7.59
CA LEU A 197 2.45 -19.55 -8.61
C LEU A 197 3.29 -19.47 -9.90
N VAL A 198 4.61 -19.55 -9.79
CA VAL A 198 5.52 -19.63 -10.94
C VAL A 198 5.38 -20.99 -11.63
N ASP A 199 5.37 -22.09 -10.87
CA ASP A 199 5.24 -23.46 -11.38
C ASP A 199 3.88 -23.67 -12.09
N GLU A 200 2.81 -23.01 -11.60
CA GLU A 200 1.47 -23.00 -12.21
C GLU A 200 1.33 -22.06 -13.41
N GLY A 201 2.35 -21.26 -13.72
CA GLY A 201 2.31 -20.30 -14.82
C GLY A 201 1.42 -19.08 -14.58
N VAL A 202 1.10 -18.78 -13.31
CA VAL A 202 0.35 -17.57 -12.91
C VAL A 202 1.27 -16.35 -12.84
N LEU A 203 2.51 -16.53 -12.35
CA LEU A 203 3.57 -15.52 -12.30
C LEU A 203 4.69 -15.82 -13.28
#